data_AF-A0ABD4Q7T1-F1
#
_entry.id   AF-A0ABD4Q7T1-F1
#
_cell.length_a   1.000
_cell.length_b   1.000
_cell.length_c   1.000
_cell.angle_alpha   90.00
_cell.angle_beta   90.00
_cell.angle_gamma   90.00
#
_symmetry.space_group_name_H-M   'P 1'
#
loop_
_entity.id
_entity.type
_entity.pdbx_description
1 polymer ?
#
loop_
_entity_poly.entity_id
_entity_poly.type
_entity_poly.pdbx_seq_one_letter_code
_entity_poly.pdbx_strand_id
1 'polypeptide(L)' 'VKVMPLQNEAAKSGRLEPEALNETNMLELYVFASDKYHQAVLVARLDNLGKGASGAAVQNMRLMLGLPEE' A
#
# COMPACT_ATOMS: atom_id res chain seq x y z
N VAL A 1 0.79 4.64 5.73
CA VAL A 1 -0.24 3.81 5.03
C VAL A 1 -1.32 4.73 4.50
N LYS A 2 -1.77 4.55 3.27
CA LYS A 2 -2.78 5.39 2.61
C LYS A 2 -3.92 4.52 2.07
N VAL A 3 -5.16 4.89 2.36
CA VAL A 3 -6.34 4.25 1.76
C VAL A 3 -6.70 5.02 0.51
N MET A 4 -6.87 4.31 -0.61
CA MET A 4 -7.19 4.92 -1.88
C MET A 4 -8.69 5.17 -2.01
N PRO A 5 -9.13 6.30 -2.60
CA PRO A 5 -10.54 6.56 -2.85
C PRO A 5 -11.18 5.45 -3.69
N LEU A 6 -12.46 5.15 -3.47
CA LEU A 6 -13.16 4.13 -4.26
C LEU A 6 -13.18 4.47 -5.76
N GLN A 7 -13.33 5.77 -6.09
CA GLN A 7 -13.11 6.27 -7.44
C GLN A 7 -11.64 6.65 -7.62
N ASN A 8 -10.83 5.70 -8.08
CA ASN A 8 -9.42 5.91 -8.42
C ASN A 8 -9.11 5.37 -9.82
N GLU A 9 -7.94 5.71 -10.37
CA GLU A 9 -7.56 5.30 -11.73
C GLU A 9 -7.43 3.78 -11.88
N ALA A 10 -7.06 3.04 -10.83
CA ALA A 10 -7.02 1.58 -10.89
C ALA A 10 -8.42 0.97 -10.98
N ALA A 11 -9.41 1.55 -10.30
CA ALA A 11 -10.82 1.16 -10.41
C ALA A 11 -11.39 1.46 -11.80
N LYS A 12 -10.96 2.55 -12.45
CA LYS A 12 -11.40 2.93 -13.80
C LYS A 12 -10.74 2.09 -14.90
N SER A 13 -9.44 1.87 -14.80
CA SER A 13 -8.66 1.15 -15.82
C SER A 13 -8.64 -0.36 -15.63
N GLY A 14 -9.02 -0.87 -14.46
CA GLY A 14 -8.92 -2.28 -14.09
C GLY A 14 -7.47 -2.76 -13.93
N ARG A 15 -6.50 -1.85 -13.79
CA ARG A 15 -5.06 -2.16 -13.70
C ARG A 15 -4.41 -1.43 -12.52
N LEU A 16 -3.44 -2.09 -11.91
CA LEU A 16 -2.53 -1.48 -10.93
C LEU A 16 -1.15 -1.36 -11.57
N GLU A 17 -0.52 -0.19 -11.39
CA GLU A 17 0.89 0.00 -11.72
C GLU A 17 1.74 -0.56 -10.58
N PRO A 18 2.40 -1.72 -10.71
CA PRO A 18 3.15 -2.32 -9.60
C PRO A 18 4.30 -1.45 -9.10
N GLU A 19 4.94 -0.65 -9.97
CA GLU A 19 6.17 0.08 -9.65
C GLU A 19 5.93 1.47 -9.05
N ALA A 20 4.68 1.91 -8.95
CA ALA A 20 4.35 3.28 -8.53
C ALA A 20 4.81 3.66 -7.11
N LEU A 21 5.16 2.68 -6.27
CA LEU A 21 5.68 2.91 -4.92
C LEU A 21 7.13 2.45 -4.74
N ASN A 22 7.84 2.10 -5.82
CA ASN A 22 9.25 1.74 -5.77
C ASN A 22 10.07 2.84 -5.08
N GLU A 23 11.06 2.42 -4.31
CA GLU A 23 11.97 3.30 -3.56
C GLU A 23 11.26 4.17 -2.50
N THR A 24 10.04 3.78 -2.08
CA THR A 24 9.30 4.46 -1.01
C THR A 24 9.06 3.56 0.20
N ASN A 25 8.82 4.18 1.35
CA ASN A 25 8.33 3.50 2.56
C ASN A 25 6.79 3.55 2.67
N MET A 26 6.09 3.70 1.54
CA MET A 26 4.64 3.86 1.49
C MET A 26 3.93 2.52 1.26
N LEU A 27 2.66 2.47 1.67
CA LEU A 27 1.73 1.38 1.39
C LEU A 27 0.38 1.97 1.04
N GLU A 28 -0.17 1.55 -0.09
CA GLU A 28 -1.52 1.93 -0.53
C GLU A 28 -2.47 0.73 -0.44
N LEU A 29 -3.67 0.96 0.12
CA LEU A 29 -4.74 -0.02 0.20
C LEU A 29 -5.87 0.35 -0.77
N TYR A 30 -6.31 -0.65 -1.54
CA TYR A 30 -7.41 -0.55 -2.50
C TYR A 30 -8.50 -1.55 -2.14
N VAL A 31 -9.76 -1.16 -2.32
CA VAL A 31 -10.91 -2.05 -2.17
C VAL A 31 -11.70 -2.04 -3.47
N PHE A 32 -11.92 -3.22 -4.04
CA PHE A 32 -12.74 -3.42 -5.22
C PHE A 32 -13.95 -4.29 -4.87
N ALA A 33 -15.16 -3.81 -5.16
CA ALA A 33 -16.39 -4.56 -4.93
C ALA A 33 -16.73 -5.44 -6.12
N SER A 34 -17.31 -6.61 -5.84
CA SER A 34 -17.93 -7.48 -6.85
C SER A 34 -19.33 -7.86 -6.43
N ASP A 35 -20.33 -7.23 -7.04
CA ASP A 35 -21.74 -7.54 -6.78
C ASP A 35 -22.10 -8.95 -7.22
N LYS A 36 -21.52 -9.42 -8.34
CA LYS A 36 -21.74 -10.76 -8.89
C LYS A 36 -21.38 -11.87 -7.90
N TYR A 37 -20.29 -11.68 -7.16
CA TYR A 37 -19.77 -12.67 -6.22
C TYR A 37 -20.09 -12.32 -4.76
N HIS A 38 -20.76 -11.19 -4.50
CA HIS A 38 -20.96 -10.62 -3.17
C HIS A 38 -19.67 -10.55 -2.33
N GLN A 39 -18.59 -10.09 -2.97
CA GLN A 39 -17.25 -10.05 -2.38
C GLN A 39 -16.62 -8.67 -2.49
N ALA A 40 -15.66 -8.41 -1.62
CA ALA A 40 -14.71 -7.31 -1.75
C ALA A 40 -13.30 -7.88 -1.87
N VAL A 41 -12.51 -7.36 -2.81
CA VAL A 41 -11.10 -7.67 -2.97
C VAL A 41 -10.29 -6.52 -2.38
N LEU A 42 -9.56 -6.81 -1.30
CA LEU A 42 -8.61 -5.90 -0.69
C LEU A 42 -7.22 -6.14 -1.30
N VAL A 43 -6.59 -5.09 -1.83
CA VAL A 43 -5.26 -5.15 -2.42
C VAL A 43 -4.33 -4.16 -1.72
N ALA A 44 -3.13 -4.61 -1.37
CA ALA A 44 -2.05 -3.76 -0.90
C ALA A 44 -0.98 -3.61 -1.98
N ARG A 45 -0.56 -2.37 -2.26
CA ARG A 45 0.59 -2.04 -3.10
C ARG A 45 1.67 -1.42 -2.23
N LEU A 46 2.91 -1.87 -2.38
CA LEU A 46 4.09 -1.42 -1.65
C LEU A 46 5.37 -1.90 -2.38
N ASP A 47 6.50 -1.25 -2.11
CA ASP A 47 7.82 -1.76 -2.50
C ASP A 47 8.25 -2.88 -1.53
N ASN A 48 8.48 -4.09 -2.06
CA ASN A 48 8.81 -5.27 -1.26
C ASN A 48 10.19 -5.21 -0.58
N LEU A 49 11.16 -4.47 -1.14
CA LEU A 49 12.48 -4.25 -0.53
C LEU A 49 12.48 -2.99 0.37
N GLY A 50 11.66 -2.00 0.02
CA GLY A 50 11.35 -0.82 0.82
C GLY A 50 10.42 -1.16 1.99
N LYS A 51 9.17 -0.69 1.94
CA LYS A 51 8.18 -0.89 3.01
C LYS A 51 7.93 -2.36 3.37
N GLY A 52 8.13 -3.29 2.42
CA GLY A 52 7.95 -4.73 2.64
C GLY A 52 9.08 -5.41 3.41
N ALA A 53 10.23 -4.76 3.56
CA ALA A 53 11.40 -5.31 4.24
C ALA A 53 12.17 -4.23 5.03
N SER A 54 13.18 -3.64 4.42
CA SER A 54 14.16 -2.79 5.11
C SER A 54 13.56 -1.49 5.64
N GLY A 55 12.65 -0.87 4.90
CA GLY A 55 11.95 0.35 5.32
C GLY A 55 11.09 0.12 6.56
N ALA A 56 10.39 -1.01 6.64
CA ALA A 56 9.66 -1.39 7.84
C ALA A 56 10.59 -1.71 9.02
N ALA A 57 11.72 -2.37 8.78
CA ALA A 57 12.70 -2.66 9.83
C ALA A 57 13.30 -1.39 10.44
N VAL A 58 13.69 -0.42 9.60
CA VAL A 58 14.20 0.89 10.05
C VAL A 58 13.12 1.67 10.79
N GLN A 59 11.88 1.66 10.30
CA GLN A 59 10.75 2.29 10.99
C GLN A 59 10.53 1.67 12.38
N ASN A 60 10.52 0.35 12.51
CA ASN A 60 10.40 -0.33 13.80
C ASN A 60 11.56 0.01 14.75
N MET A 61 12.79 0.09 14.23
CA MET A 61 13.95 0.49 15.02
C MET A 61 13.81 1.92 15.55
N ARG A 62 13.35 2.86 14.72
CA ARG A 62 13.10 4.25 15.15
C ARG A 62 12.07 4.32 16.27
N LEU A 63 10.98 3.57 16.14
CA LEU A 63 9.97 3.45 17.19
C LEU A 63 10.57 2.94 18.52
N MET A 64 11.39 1.89 18.46
CA MET A 64 12.05 1.32 19.65
C MET A 64 13.03 2.30 20.32
N LEU A 65 13.65 3.18 19.53
CA LEU A 65 14.61 4.19 19.99
C LEU A 65 13.96 5.54 20.35
N GLY A 66 12.63 5.68 20.19
CA GLY A 66 11.93 6.94 20.44
C GLY A 66 12.27 8.06 19.45
N LEU A 67 12.68 7.69 18.24
CA LEU A 67 12.98 8.62 17.14
C LEU A 67 11.72 8.93 16.31
N PRO A 68 11.63 10.10 15.67
CA PRO A 68 10.50 10.43 14.79
C PRO A 68 10.38 9.45 13.61
N GLU A 69 9.15 9.20 13.17
CA GLU A 69 8.88 8.52 11.90
C GLU A 69 8.94 9.55 10.75
N GLU A 70 9.73 9.26 9.73
CA GLU A 70 9.68 9.89 8.39
C GLU A 70 9.15 8.86 7.38
#